data_AF-A0AAP0DX06-F1
#
_entry.id   AF-A0AAP0DX06-F1
#
_cell.length_a   1.000
_cell.length_b   1.000
_cell.length_c   1.000
_cell.angle_alpha   90.00
_cell.angle_beta   90.00
_cell.angle_gamma   90.00
#
_symmetry.space_group_name_H-M   'P 1'
#
loop_
_entity.id
_entity.type
_entity.pdbx_description
1 polymer ?
#
loop_
_entity_poly.entity_id
_entity_poly.type
_entity_poly.pdbx_seq_one_letter_code
_entity_poly.pdbx_strand_id
1 'polypeptide(L)'
;MLILGEEVSTLKVVDSSLRLIVIPLSIASLWLTLTNHQENEIYGRLEFSNLKGLKFLVSITAISGGYALIAFVSSWVKRLMNKAWIFFVCDQVVAYLMVACVGSLGEILYLAYNGNQKVTWSEACSSYGKFCGRLNLILVVHFIALICFFVLSLISAFRVFTRFDPPLSSKEVEVETT
;
A
#
# COMPACT_ATOMS: atom_id res chain seq x y z
N MET A 1 -0.58 -4.96 -33.46
CA MET A 1 0.79 -4.86 -32.88
C MET A 1 1.13 -3.46 -32.37
N LEU A 2 0.82 -2.38 -33.10
CA LEU A 2 1.06 -0.99 -32.65
C LEU A 2 0.22 -0.58 -31.43
N ILE A 3 -1.07 -0.94 -31.39
CA ILE A 3 -1.99 -0.65 -30.27
C ILE A 3 -1.49 -1.28 -28.96
N LEU A 4 -1.01 -2.52 -29.00
CA LEU A 4 -0.45 -3.21 -27.83
C LEU A 4 0.87 -2.57 -27.36
N GLY A 5 1.65 -1.98 -28.28
CA GLY A 5 2.92 -1.33 -27.95
C GLY A 5 2.76 -0.01 -27.19
N GLU A 6 1.74 0.77 -27.55
CA GLU A 6 1.39 2.03 -26.87
C GLU A 6 0.91 1.77 -25.43
N GLU A 7 -0.03 0.83 -25.26
CA GLU A 7 -0.53 0.37 -23.96
C GLU A 7 0.58 -0.11 -23.01
N VAL A 8 1.53 -0.91 -23.53
CA VAL A 8 2.67 -1.41 -22.75
C VAL A 8 3.59 -0.28 -22.28
N SER A 9 3.80 0.74 -23.12
CA SER A 9 4.62 1.90 -22.76
C SER A 9 3.96 2.75 -21.68
N THR A 10 2.65 3.00 -21.79
CA THR A 10 1.84 3.74 -20.83
C THR A 10 1.80 3.03 -19.48
N LEU A 11 1.53 1.72 -19.45
CA LEU A 11 1.53 0.92 -18.22
C LEU A 11 2.89 0.96 -17.52
N LYS A 12 4.01 0.99 -18.28
CA LYS A 12 5.36 1.07 -17.71
C LYS A 12 5.62 2.43 -17.04
N VAL A 13 5.15 3.51 -17.65
CA VAL A 13 5.24 4.85 -17.07
C VAL A 13 4.39 4.92 -15.80
N VAL A 14 3.14 4.47 -15.84
CA VAL A 14 2.23 4.46 -14.67
C VAL A 14 2.82 3.65 -13.51
N ASP A 15 3.32 2.43 -13.77
CA ASP A 15 3.99 1.61 -12.75
C ASP A 15 5.18 2.35 -12.10
N SER A 16 6.04 2.95 -12.93
CA SER A 16 7.21 3.69 -12.43
C SER A 16 6.81 4.90 -11.60
N SER A 17 5.79 5.66 -12.04
CA SER A 17 5.26 6.81 -11.32
C SER A 17 4.64 6.42 -9.98
N LEU A 18 3.84 5.35 -9.94
CA LEU A 18 3.23 4.86 -8.69
C LEU A 18 4.29 4.44 -7.67
N ARG A 19 5.34 3.73 -8.10
CA ARG A 19 6.45 3.35 -7.21
C ARG A 19 7.18 4.59 -6.67
N LEU A 20 7.35 5.62 -7.49
CA LEU A 20 7.96 6.87 -7.06
C LEU A 20 7.08 7.66 -6.08
N ILE A 21 5.75 7.64 -6.25
CA ILE A 21 4.78 8.30 -5.34
C ILE A 21 4.72 7.60 -3.97
N VAL A 22 4.79 6.27 -3.94
CA VAL A 22 4.74 5.50 -2.70
C VAL A 22 5.90 5.82 -1.76
N ILE A 23 7.12 6.03 -2.30
CA ILE A 23 8.31 6.29 -1.48
C ILE A 23 8.13 7.48 -0.51
N PRO A 24 7.80 8.70 -0.96
CA PRO A 24 7.58 9.83 -0.05
C PRO A 24 6.35 9.63 0.84
N LEU A 25 5.29 8.94 0.38
CA LEU A 25 4.15 8.60 1.24
C LEU A 25 4.57 7.70 2.40
N SER A 26 5.38 6.68 2.14
CA SER A 26 5.94 5.79 3.17
C SER A 26 6.84 6.55 4.14
N ILE A 27 7.70 7.44 3.65
CA ILE A 27 8.55 8.29 4.50
C ILE A 27 7.69 9.21 5.38
N ALA A 28 6.68 9.87 4.81
CA ALA A 28 5.77 10.74 5.56
C ALA A 28 4.98 9.95 6.62
N SER A 29 4.45 8.78 6.27
CA SER A 29 3.72 7.89 7.19
C SER A 29 4.61 7.42 8.35
N LEU A 30 5.86 7.01 8.07
CA LEU A 30 6.84 6.65 9.10
C LEU A 30 7.14 7.82 10.01
N TRP A 31 7.45 8.99 9.44
CA TRP A 31 7.76 10.19 10.19
C TRP A 31 6.62 10.61 11.12
N LEU A 32 5.40 10.68 10.58
CA LEU A 32 4.20 11.01 11.35
C LEU A 32 3.99 10.02 12.50
N THR A 33 4.16 8.72 12.24
CA THR A 33 3.92 7.68 13.26
C THR A 33 4.98 7.68 14.34
N LEU A 34 6.27 7.72 13.97
CA LEU A 34 7.39 7.68 14.92
C LEU A 34 7.44 8.91 15.81
N THR A 35 7.01 10.07 15.30
CA THR A 35 6.95 11.32 16.08
C THR A 35 5.62 11.50 16.79
N ASN A 36 4.68 10.56 16.70
CA ASN A 36 3.37 10.67 17.35
C ASN A 36 3.47 10.30 18.83
N HIS A 37 3.45 11.32 19.67
CA HIS A 37 3.36 11.20 21.12
C HIS A 37 2.59 12.40 21.70
N GLN A 38 1.96 12.19 22.85
CA GLN A 38 1.29 13.22 23.62
C GLN A 38 1.38 12.89 25.11
N GLU A 39 1.63 13.92 25.93
CA GLU A 39 1.65 13.82 27.38
C GLU A 39 0.34 14.38 27.95
N ASN A 40 -0.15 13.76 29.02
CA ASN A 40 -1.34 14.15 29.75
C ASN A 40 -1.05 14.02 31.26
N GLU A 41 -1.39 15.04 32.04
CA GLU A 41 -1.05 15.08 33.48
C GLU A 41 -1.78 14.00 34.31
N ILE A 42 -2.98 13.60 33.88
CA ILE A 42 -3.82 12.63 34.59
C ILE A 42 -3.53 11.19 34.14
N TYR A 43 -3.39 10.99 32.83
CA TYR A 43 -3.31 9.65 32.23
C TYR A 43 -1.89 9.25 31.81
N GLY A 44 -0.92 10.15 31.90
CA GLY A 44 0.48 9.90 31.55
C GLY A 44 0.80 10.13 30.07
N ARG A 45 1.88 9.48 29.61
CA ARG A 45 2.39 9.60 28.23
C ARG A 45 1.81 8.52 27.34
N LEU A 46 1.28 8.92 26.19
CA LEU A 46 0.86 8.04 25.11
C LEU A 46 1.74 8.28 23.88
N GLU A 47 2.36 7.21 23.38
CA GLU A 47 3.22 7.23 22.20
C GLU A 47 2.98 6.01 21.31
N PHE A 48 3.48 6.06 20.08
CA PHE A 48 3.26 4.99 19.11
C PHE A 48 3.70 3.61 19.62
N SER A 49 4.71 3.57 20.49
CA SER A 49 5.31 2.34 21.01
C SER A 49 4.34 1.56 21.92
N ASN A 50 3.34 2.24 22.50
CA ASN A 50 2.35 1.63 23.39
C ASN A 50 1.30 0.82 22.62
N LEU A 51 1.05 1.13 21.34
CA LEU A 51 0.01 0.50 20.53
C LEU A 51 0.63 -0.47 19.53
N LYS A 52 0.32 -1.77 19.67
CA LYS A 52 0.85 -2.82 18.78
C LYS A 52 0.50 -2.58 17.31
N GLY A 53 -0.69 -2.07 17.00
CA GLY A 53 -1.04 -1.79 15.60
C GLY A 53 -0.25 -0.63 14.98
N LEU A 54 0.23 0.34 15.78
CA LEU A 54 1.14 1.38 15.27
C LEU A 54 2.55 0.83 15.01
N LYS A 55 3.03 -0.09 15.86
CA LYS A 55 4.27 -0.83 15.58
C LYS A 55 4.14 -1.66 14.30
N PHE A 56 3.01 -2.34 14.13
CA PHE A 56 2.71 -3.07 12.89
C PHE A 56 2.71 -2.15 11.67
N LEU A 57 2.07 -0.98 11.77
CA LEU A 57 2.07 0.02 10.71
C LEU A 57 3.47 0.51 10.34
N VAL A 58 4.33 0.80 11.32
CA VAL A 58 5.72 1.18 11.06
C VAL A 58 6.44 0.10 10.26
N SER A 59 6.30 -1.18 10.64
CA SER A 59 6.91 -2.31 9.93
C SER A 59 6.41 -2.43 8.49
N ILE A 60 5.09 -2.38 8.27
CA ILE A 60 4.50 -2.49 6.92
C ILE A 60 4.85 -1.28 6.05
N THR A 61 4.89 -0.09 6.63
CA THR A 61 5.32 1.13 5.91
C THR A 61 6.78 1.04 5.47
N ALA A 62 7.66 0.49 6.33
CA ALA A 62 9.06 0.29 5.99
C ALA A 62 9.26 -0.76 4.89
N ILE A 63 8.55 -1.91 4.98
CA ILE A 63 8.58 -2.96 3.95
C ILE A 63 8.09 -2.42 2.62
N SER A 64 6.95 -1.73 2.60
CA SER A 64 6.33 -1.20 1.39
C SER A 64 7.21 -0.12 0.73
N GLY A 65 7.74 0.83 1.50
CA GLY A 65 8.66 1.85 0.99
C GLY A 65 9.97 1.28 0.46
N GLY A 66 10.58 0.34 1.20
CA GLY A 66 11.80 -0.33 0.78
C GLY A 66 11.60 -1.15 -0.49
N TYR A 67 10.50 -1.90 -0.58
CA TYR A 67 10.15 -2.64 -1.77
C TYR A 67 9.90 -1.73 -2.98
N ALA A 68 9.15 -0.63 -2.81
CA ALA A 68 8.89 0.33 -3.88
C ALA A 68 10.19 0.90 -4.45
N LEU A 69 11.16 1.25 -3.59
CA LEU A 69 12.48 1.73 -3.99
C LEU A 69 13.27 0.66 -4.77
N ILE A 70 13.34 -0.57 -4.24
CA ILE A 70 14.04 -1.68 -4.89
C ILE A 70 13.42 -1.98 -6.27
N ALA A 71 12.09 -2.01 -6.35
CA ALA A 71 11.38 -2.30 -7.59
C ALA A 71 11.52 -1.19 -8.63
N PHE A 72 11.52 0.08 -8.20
CA PHE A 72 11.82 1.22 -9.06
C PHE A 72 13.23 1.13 -9.66
N VAL A 73 14.26 0.92 -8.82
CA VAL A 73 15.65 0.78 -9.28
C VAL A 73 15.80 -0.42 -10.21
N SER A 74 15.17 -1.55 -9.88
CA SER A 74 15.24 -2.77 -10.69
C SER A 74 14.64 -2.60 -12.08
N SER A 75 13.66 -1.70 -12.24
CA SER A 75 13.04 -1.39 -13.53
C SER A 75 13.98 -0.65 -14.49
N TRP A 76 15.03 -0.02 -13.98
CA TRP A 76 16.09 0.61 -14.77
C TRP A 76 17.23 -0.35 -15.14
N VAL A 77 17.36 -1.47 -14.42
CA VAL A 77 18.42 -2.46 -14.61
C VAL A 77 17.94 -3.62 -15.48
N LYS A 78 18.30 -3.60 -16.78
CA LYS A 78 17.87 -4.60 -17.79
C LYS A 78 18.01 -6.08 -17.36
N ARG A 79 19.02 -6.40 -16.53
CA ARG A 79 19.32 -7.77 -16.07
C ARG A 79 18.30 -8.32 -15.06
N LEU A 80 17.64 -7.46 -14.29
CA LEU A 80 16.66 -7.86 -13.26
C LEU A 80 15.23 -7.95 -13.80
N MET A 81 14.99 -7.38 -14.97
CA MET A 81 13.67 -7.21 -15.59
C MET A 81 13.03 -8.52 -16.08
N ASN A 82 13.78 -9.63 -16.11
CA ASN A 82 13.32 -10.92 -16.65
C ASN A 82 12.43 -11.74 -15.70
N LYS A 83 12.04 -11.20 -14.53
CA LYS A 83 11.30 -11.91 -13.48
C LYS A 83 9.92 -11.30 -13.18
N ALA A 84 9.08 -11.14 -14.20
CA ALA A 84 7.74 -10.53 -14.07
C ALA A 84 6.87 -11.19 -12.97
N TRP A 85 6.98 -12.51 -12.80
CA TRP A 85 6.30 -13.25 -11.73
C TRP A 85 6.71 -12.83 -10.32
N ILE A 86 7.97 -12.47 -10.10
CA ILE A 86 8.42 -12.02 -8.76
C ILE A 86 7.80 -10.67 -8.44
N PHE A 87 7.81 -9.72 -9.39
CA PHE A 87 7.17 -8.42 -9.18
C PHE A 87 5.68 -8.57 -8.89
N PHE A 88 4.98 -9.41 -9.65
CA PHE A 88 3.58 -9.72 -9.39
C PHE A 88 3.36 -10.26 -7.98
N VAL A 89 4.06 -11.32 -7.57
CA VAL A 89 3.88 -11.91 -6.22
C VAL A 89 4.20 -10.89 -5.12
N CYS A 90 5.29 -10.12 -5.27
CA CYS A 90 5.65 -9.09 -4.29
C CYS A 90 4.63 -7.94 -4.24
N ASP A 91 4.17 -7.43 -5.38
CA ASP A 91 3.16 -6.37 -5.46
C ASP A 91 1.85 -6.84 -4.79
N GLN A 92 1.44 -8.10 -4.99
CA GLN A 92 0.28 -8.70 -4.30
C GLN A 92 0.49 -8.77 -2.78
N VAL A 93 1.60 -9.37 -2.33
CA VAL A 93 1.89 -9.54 -0.89
C VAL A 93 1.89 -8.19 -0.18
N VAL A 94 2.54 -7.18 -0.76
CA VAL A 94 2.57 -5.84 -0.17
C VAL A 94 1.19 -5.21 -0.15
N ALA A 95 0.39 -5.34 -1.21
CA ALA A 95 -0.98 -4.84 -1.22
C ALA A 95 -1.84 -5.46 -0.09
N TYR A 96 -1.76 -6.78 0.12
CA TYR A 96 -2.48 -7.44 1.21
C TYR A 96 -2.01 -6.97 2.60
N LEU A 97 -0.70 -6.79 2.78
CA LEU A 97 -0.16 -6.24 4.04
C LEU A 97 -0.66 -4.81 4.30
N MET A 98 -0.73 -3.97 3.26
CA MET A 98 -1.26 -2.61 3.36
C MET A 98 -2.75 -2.62 3.74
N VAL A 99 -3.57 -3.52 3.16
CA VAL A 99 -4.98 -3.70 3.55
C VAL A 99 -5.10 -4.07 5.02
N ALA A 100 -4.34 -5.06 5.47
CA ALA A 100 -4.34 -5.49 6.88
C ALA A 100 -3.93 -4.34 7.82
N CYS A 101 -2.95 -3.54 7.41
CA CYS A 101 -2.50 -2.38 8.17
C CYS A 101 -3.56 -1.29 8.29
N VAL A 102 -4.24 -0.93 7.18
CA VAL A 102 -5.35 0.04 7.21
C VAL A 102 -6.49 -0.47 8.09
N GLY A 103 -6.84 -1.76 8.01
CA GLY A 103 -7.85 -2.36 8.88
C GLY A 103 -7.49 -2.26 10.37
N SER A 104 -6.26 -2.64 10.73
CA SER A 104 -5.77 -2.56 12.11
C SER A 104 -5.73 -1.11 12.63
N LEU A 105 -5.26 -0.16 11.82
CA LEU A 105 -5.24 1.24 12.21
C LEU A 105 -6.66 1.81 12.35
N GLY A 106 -7.58 1.43 11.45
CA GLY A 106 -8.98 1.81 11.51
C GLY A 106 -9.65 1.33 12.79
N GLU A 107 -9.39 0.10 13.22
CA GLU A 107 -9.90 -0.44 14.48
C GLU A 107 -9.33 0.32 15.69
N ILE A 108 -8.02 0.58 15.72
CA ILE A 108 -7.39 1.37 16.79
C ILE A 108 -8.01 2.77 16.86
N LEU A 109 -8.20 3.41 15.72
CA LEU A 109 -8.79 4.74 15.64
C LEU A 109 -10.25 4.71 16.13
N TYR A 110 -11.02 3.71 15.70
CA TYR A 110 -12.40 3.52 16.16
C TYR A 110 -12.48 3.35 17.68
N LEU A 111 -11.64 2.49 18.27
CA LEU A 111 -11.59 2.29 19.72
C LEU A 111 -11.10 3.54 20.46
N ALA A 112 -10.17 4.30 19.88
CA ALA A 112 -9.67 5.52 20.50
C ALA A 112 -10.75 6.61 20.57
N TYR A 113 -11.65 6.70 19.58
CA TYR A 113 -12.74 7.69 19.55
C TYR A 113 -14.02 7.24 20.25
N ASN A 114 -14.34 5.95 20.25
CA ASN A 114 -15.63 5.47 20.73
C ASN A 114 -15.53 4.59 22.00
N GLY A 115 -14.33 4.07 22.29
CA GLY A 115 -14.15 3.02 23.29
C GLY A 115 -14.91 1.73 22.95
N ASN A 116 -14.92 0.80 23.90
CA ASN A 116 -15.76 -0.39 23.88
C ASN A 116 -15.98 -0.90 25.31
N GLN A 117 -17.19 -0.72 25.84
CA GLN A 117 -17.54 -1.11 27.20
C GLN A 117 -17.45 -2.63 27.45
N LYS A 118 -17.70 -3.47 26.43
CA LYS A 118 -17.70 -4.94 26.59
C LYS A 118 -16.32 -5.52 26.89
N VAL A 119 -15.26 -4.85 26.44
CA VAL A 119 -13.87 -5.24 26.68
C VAL A 119 -13.14 -4.22 27.56
N THR A 120 -13.91 -3.33 28.24
CA THR A 120 -13.39 -2.29 29.15
C THR A 120 -12.35 -1.38 28.49
N TRP A 121 -12.51 -1.11 27.20
CA TRP A 121 -11.63 -0.18 26.48
C TRP A 121 -12.21 1.23 26.58
N SER A 122 -11.49 2.15 27.23
CA SER A 122 -11.92 3.53 27.37
C SER A 122 -11.65 4.36 26.11
N GLU A 123 -12.50 5.34 25.83
CA GLU A 123 -12.20 6.38 24.85
C GLU A 123 -10.92 7.12 25.25
N ALA A 124 -10.00 7.29 24.30
CA ALA A 124 -8.72 7.97 24.51
C ALA A 124 -8.69 9.37 23.89
N CYS A 125 -9.41 9.60 22.79
CA CYS A 125 -9.28 10.83 22.01
C CYS A 125 -9.82 12.08 22.71
N SER A 126 -10.72 11.95 23.68
CA SER A 126 -11.13 13.04 24.58
C SER A 126 -9.95 13.65 25.35
N SER A 127 -8.98 12.82 25.75
CA SER A 127 -7.79 13.24 26.50
C SER A 127 -6.54 13.41 25.63
N TYR A 128 -6.49 12.72 24.48
CA TYR A 128 -5.35 12.66 23.57
C TYR A 128 -5.69 13.16 22.15
N GLY A 129 -6.42 14.28 22.05
CA GLY A 129 -6.93 14.79 20.78
C GLY A 129 -5.86 15.06 19.70
N LYS A 130 -4.67 15.56 20.07
CA LYS A 130 -3.56 15.81 19.11
C LYS A 130 -2.99 14.50 18.57
N PHE A 131 -2.83 13.50 19.44
CA PHE A 131 -2.40 12.16 19.04
C PHE A 131 -3.40 11.53 18.07
N CYS A 132 -4.70 11.59 18.36
CA CYS A 132 -5.76 11.06 17.49
C CYS A 132 -5.91 11.82 16.17
N GLY A 133 -5.75 13.14 16.18
CA GLY A 133 -5.70 13.94 14.95
C GLY A 133 -4.56 13.50 14.03
N ARG A 134 -3.38 13.23 14.60
CA ARG A 134 -2.25 12.66 13.84
C ARG A 134 -2.51 11.25 13.34
N LEU A 135 -3.19 10.40 14.12
CA LEU A 135 -3.59 9.06 13.66
C LEU A 135 -4.52 9.10 12.45
N ASN A 136 -5.48 10.04 12.41
CA ASN A 136 -6.31 10.26 11.22
C ASN A 136 -5.47 10.62 10.00
N LEU A 137 -4.50 11.53 10.15
CA LEU A 137 -3.59 11.91 9.05
C LEU A 137 -2.77 10.70 8.57
N ILE A 138 -2.26 9.90 9.50
CA ILE A 138 -1.53 8.66 9.17
C ILE A 138 -2.44 7.71 8.39
N LEU A 139 -3.69 7.52 8.81
CA LEU A 139 -4.66 6.66 8.13
C LEU A 139 -4.89 7.10 6.68
N VAL A 140 -5.10 8.41 6.46
CA VAL A 140 -5.30 8.95 5.10
C VAL A 140 -4.07 8.74 4.23
N VAL A 141 -2.87 9.08 4.71
CA VAL A 141 -1.62 8.88 3.94
C VAL A 141 -1.42 7.40 3.60
N HIS A 142 -1.66 6.51 4.56
CA HIS A 142 -1.50 5.07 4.37
C HIS A 142 -2.55 4.48 3.42
N PHE A 143 -3.78 5.01 3.44
CA PHE A 143 -4.84 4.62 2.52
C PHE A 143 -4.54 5.05 1.07
N ILE A 144 -3.96 6.23 0.86
CA ILE A 144 -3.48 6.67 -0.47
C ILE A 144 -2.39 5.71 -0.97
N ALA A 145 -1.41 5.37 -0.12
CA ALA A 145 -0.36 4.41 -0.47
C ALA A 145 -0.92 3.01 -0.79
N LEU A 146 -1.96 2.57 -0.06
CA LEU A 146 -2.69 1.33 -0.36
C LEU A 146 -3.31 1.37 -1.76
N ILE A 147 -3.97 2.46 -2.15
CA ILE A 147 -4.55 2.60 -3.50
C ILE A 147 -3.44 2.48 -4.56
N CYS A 148 -2.29 3.12 -4.35
CA CYS A 148 -1.15 2.97 -5.27
C CYS A 148 -0.70 1.51 -5.42
N PHE A 149 -0.56 0.77 -4.31
CA PHE A 149 -0.20 -0.65 -4.34
C PHE A 149 -1.28 -1.54 -4.95
N PHE A 150 -2.55 -1.21 -4.74
CA PHE A 150 -3.65 -1.91 -5.37
C PHE A 150 -3.58 -1.78 -6.91
N VAL A 151 -3.34 -0.58 -7.43
CA VAL A 151 -3.16 -0.38 -8.87
C VAL A 151 -1.89 -1.07 -9.39
N LEU A 152 -0.78 -1.03 -8.66
CA LEU A 152 0.45 -1.80 -9.01
C LEU A 152 0.19 -3.31 -9.07
N SER A 153 -0.59 -3.83 -8.12
CA SER A 153 -1.05 -5.22 -8.08
C SER A 153 -1.85 -5.60 -9.34
N LEU A 154 -2.75 -4.72 -9.80
CA LEU A 154 -3.51 -4.94 -11.04
C LEU A 154 -2.62 -4.89 -12.29
N ILE A 155 -1.74 -3.89 -12.39
CA ILE A 155 -0.83 -3.73 -13.55
C ILE A 155 0.12 -4.95 -13.64
N SER A 156 0.66 -5.40 -12.53
CA SER A 156 1.56 -6.55 -12.49
C SER A 156 0.84 -7.85 -12.86
N ALA A 157 -0.41 -8.05 -12.40
CA ALA A 157 -1.25 -9.16 -12.80
C ALA A 157 -1.50 -9.16 -14.30
N PHE A 158 -1.95 -8.03 -14.84
CA PHE A 158 -2.23 -7.86 -16.27
C PHE A 158 -1.02 -8.22 -17.14
N ARG A 159 0.18 -7.73 -16.80
CA ARG A 159 1.42 -8.05 -17.54
C ARG A 159 1.82 -9.52 -17.50
N VAL A 160 1.48 -10.24 -16.43
CA VAL A 160 1.78 -11.67 -16.30
C VAL A 160 0.76 -12.48 -17.08
N PHE A 161 -0.53 -12.20 -16.93
CA PHE A 161 -1.60 -13.03 -17.50
C PHE A 161 -1.81 -12.83 -19.01
N THR A 162 -1.61 -11.63 -19.54
CA THR A 162 -1.67 -11.37 -21.00
C THR A 162 -0.62 -12.12 -21.82
N ARG A 163 0.45 -12.64 -21.18
CA ARG A 163 1.42 -13.51 -21.87
C ARG A 163 0.87 -14.89 -22.19
N PHE A 164 -0.25 -15.26 -21.59
CA PHE A 164 -0.87 -16.57 -21.72
C PHE A 164 -2.18 -16.52 -22.52
N ASP A 165 -2.42 -15.45 -23.29
CA ASP A 165 -3.59 -15.37 -24.18
C ASP A 165 -3.64 -16.62 -25.07
N PRO A 166 -4.78 -17.35 -25.09
CA PRO A 166 -4.89 -18.56 -25.87
C PRO A 166 -4.71 -18.23 -27.36
N PRO A 167 -4.05 -19.10 -28.15
CA PRO A 167 -4.01 -18.91 -29.59
C PRO A 167 -5.46 -18.86 -30.12
N LEU A 168 -5.77 -17.84 -30.91
CA LEU A 168 -7.07 -17.72 -31.59
C LEU A 168 -7.38 -19.05 -32.30
N SER A 169 -8.55 -19.60 -32.01
CA SER A 169 -9.05 -20.79 -32.70
C SER A 169 -9.21 -20.45 -34.17
N SER A 170 -8.77 -21.32 -35.08
CA SER A 170 -8.85 -21.11 -36.53
C SER A 170 -10.25 -20.78 -37.05
N LYS A 171 -11.31 -21.11 -36.29
CA LYS A 171 -12.70 -20.77 -36.60
C LYS A 171 -13.03 -19.29 -36.50
N GLU A 172 -12.27 -18.50 -35.74
CA GLU A 172 -12.53 -17.07 -35.54
C GLU A 172 -11.90 -16.21 -36.64
N VAL A 173 -10.77 -16.67 -37.20
CA VAL A 173 -10.09 -16.04 -38.35
C VAL A 173 -10.94 -16.12 -39.62
N GLU A 174 -11.71 -17.19 -39.82
CA GLU A 174 -12.57 -17.37 -41.00
C GLU A 174 -13.83 -16.47 -40.94
N VAL A 175 -14.33 -16.17 -39.73
CA VAL A 175 -15.48 -15.27 -39.50
C VAL A 175 -15.09 -13.79 -39.63
N GLU A 176 -13.83 -13.43 -39.39
CA GLU A 176 -13.36 -12.04 -39.54
C GLU A 176 -12.93 -11.71 -41.00
N THR A 177 -12.80 -12.73 -41.86
CA THR A 177 -12.39 -12.59 -43.27
C THR A 177 -13.59 -12.69 -44.25
N THR A 178 -14.81 -12.89 -43.75
CA THR A 178 -16.06 -12.90 -44.55
C THR A 178 -16.96 -11.72 -44.21
#